data_AF-A0A529Q5P4-F1
#
_entry.id   AF-A0A529Q5P4-F1
#
_cell.length_a   1.000
_cell.length_b   1.000
_cell.length_c   1.000
_cell.angle_alpha   90.00
_cell.angle_beta   90.00
_cell.angle_gamma   90.00
#
_symmetry.space_group_name_H-M   'P 1'
#
loop_
_entity.id
_entity.type
_entity.pdbx_description
1 polymer ?
#
loop_
_entity_poly.entity_id
_entity_poly.type
_entity_poly.pdbx_seq_one_letter_code
_entity_poly.pdbx_strand_id
1 'polypeptide(L)'
;VQHAEQPGSWTDNYILMDWGLEFRVEHDRAFAGMVKPAISAGLVFIGLQHVLSQKAAAYLPLSAVSTHIRRGELKRVEDTPVFQRPIYLAYPENPASSDALDVALTGLRTLARNLSGDQAFAESDRAFSMLKHVS
;
A
#
# COMPACT_ATOMS: atom_id res chain seq x y z
N VAL A 1 -2.90 -5.22 -5.87
CA VAL A 1 -2.10 -6.20 -6.65
C VAL A 1 -2.85 -7.53 -6.68
N GLN A 2 -2.54 -8.37 -7.65
CA GLN A 2 -3.06 -9.73 -7.74
C GLN A 2 -1.93 -10.70 -8.05
N HIS A 3 -2.08 -11.96 -7.68
CA HIS A 3 -1.18 -13.01 -8.11
C HIS A 3 -1.17 -13.09 -9.65
N ALA A 4 0.00 -13.32 -10.25
CA ALA A 4 0.14 -13.35 -11.70
C ALA A 4 -0.75 -14.45 -12.35
N GLU A 5 -0.86 -15.58 -11.65
CA GLU A 5 -1.65 -16.75 -12.05
C GLU A 5 -3.07 -16.81 -11.45
N GLN A 6 -3.58 -15.73 -10.85
CA GLN A 6 -4.98 -15.71 -10.41
C GLN A 6 -5.90 -15.86 -11.64
N PRO A 7 -6.83 -16.83 -11.65
CA PRO A 7 -7.81 -16.98 -12.73
C PRO A 7 -8.91 -15.92 -12.58
N GLY A 8 -9.51 -15.51 -13.71
CA GLY A 8 -10.67 -14.63 -13.72
C GLY A 8 -10.38 -13.20 -13.30
N SER A 9 -11.38 -12.55 -12.71
CA SER A 9 -11.27 -11.20 -12.19
C SER A 9 -10.49 -11.20 -10.86
N TRP A 10 -9.77 -10.12 -10.58
CA TRP A 10 -9.07 -9.95 -9.30
C TRP A 10 -10.02 -10.03 -8.11
N THR A 11 -11.29 -9.69 -8.31
CA THR A 11 -12.37 -9.73 -7.31
C THR A 11 -12.80 -11.14 -6.92
N ASP A 12 -12.54 -12.14 -7.75
CA ASP A 12 -13.02 -13.52 -7.56
C ASP A 12 -12.33 -14.20 -6.38
N ASN A 13 -11.12 -13.74 -6.04
CA ASN A 13 -10.34 -14.21 -4.91
C ASN A 13 -9.59 -13.04 -4.28
N TYR A 14 -10.34 -12.15 -3.63
CA TYR A 14 -9.80 -10.94 -3.03
C TYR A 14 -9.83 -11.02 -1.50
N ILE A 15 -8.71 -10.69 -0.85
CA ILE A 15 -8.60 -10.56 0.61
C ILE A 15 -8.61 -9.08 1.00
N LEU A 16 -9.47 -8.72 1.96
CA LEU A 16 -9.55 -7.35 2.46
C LEU A 16 -8.44 -7.09 3.50
N MET A 17 -7.64 -6.05 3.31
CA MET A 17 -6.74 -5.60 4.37
C MET A 17 -7.51 -4.80 5.42
N ASP A 18 -7.44 -5.24 6.67
CA ASP A 18 -8.11 -4.58 7.78
C ASP A 18 -7.26 -3.45 8.37
N TRP A 19 -7.19 -2.33 7.65
CA TRP A 19 -6.47 -1.13 8.08
C TRP A 19 -7.38 -0.14 8.84
N GLY A 20 -8.45 -0.65 9.45
CA GLY A 20 -9.38 0.14 10.24
C GLY A 20 -10.59 0.68 9.47
N LEU A 21 -11.47 1.36 10.21
CA LEU A 21 -12.79 1.77 9.73
C LEU A 21 -12.73 2.74 8.55
N GLU A 22 -11.83 3.72 8.58
CA GLU A 22 -11.70 4.72 7.51
C GLU A 22 -11.35 4.06 6.17
N PHE A 23 -10.42 3.09 6.19
CA PHE A 23 -10.09 2.31 5.00
C PHE A 23 -11.27 1.50 4.51
N ARG A 24 -12.00 0.81 5.40
CA ARG A 24 -13.20 0.05 5.01
C ARG A 24 -14.26 0.93 4.36
N VAL A 25 -14.53 2.11 4.94
CA VAL A 25 -15.51 3.05 4.39
C VAL A 25 -15.08 3.57 3.02
N GLU A 26 -13.81 3.93 2.85
CA GLU A 26 -13.28 4.39 1.56
C GLU A 26 -13.31 3.28 0.51
N HIS A 27 -12.90 2.07 0.89
CA HIS A 27 -12.92 0.88 0.07
C HIS A 27 -14.33 0.52 -0.40
N ASP A 28 -15.31 0.47 0.52
CA ASP A 28 -16.69 0.10 0.21
C ASP A 28 -17.37 1.14 -0.70
N ARG A 29 -16.99 2.42 -0.58
CA ARG A 29 -17.42 3.48 -1.51
C ARG A 29 -16.81 3.32 -2.89
N ALA A 30 -15.51 3.03 -2.95
CA ALA A 30 -14.77 2.83 -4.19
C ALA A 30 -15.26 1.60 -4.99
N PHE A 31 -15.73 0.58 -4.28
CA PHE A 31 -16.17 -0.69 -4.84
C PHE A 31 -17.62 -1.02 -4.48
N ALA A 32 -18.51 -0.04 -4.65
CA ALA A 32 -19.93 -0.19 -4.37
C ALA A 32 -20.51 -1.37 -5.18
N GLY A 33 -21.16 -2.32 -4.50
CA GLY A 33 -21.76 -3.51 -5.11
C GLY A 33 -20.81 -4.71 -5.24
N MET A 34 -19.53 -4.58 -4.85
CA MET A 34 -18.64 -5.73 -4.73
C MET A 34 -19.10 -6.65 -3.59
N VAL A 35 -19.05 -7.97 -3.83
CA VAL A 35 -19.30 -8.96 -2.79
C VAL A 35 -18.25 -8.79 -1.68
N LYS A 36 -18.71 -8.71 -0.44
CA LYS A 36 -17.83 -8.51 0.71
C LYS A 36 -16.84 -9.68 0.81
N PRO A 37 -15.53 -9.41 0.90
CA PRO A 37 -14.51 -10.45 1.04
C PRO A 37 -14.76 -11.34 2.25
N ALA A 38 -14.66 -12.66 2.06
CA ALA A 38 -14.83 -13.64 3.13
C ALA A 38 -13.63 -13.67 4.10
N ILE A 39 -12.46 -13.19 3.65
CA ILE A 39 -11.21 -13.21 4.40
C ILE A 39 -10.71 -11.78 4.55
N SER A 40 -10.21 -11.46 5.75
CA SER A 40 -9.52 -10.21 6.02
C SER A 40 -8.25 -10.42 6.84
N ALA A 41 -7.25 -9.57 6.66
CA ALA A 41 -6.00 -9.59 7.43
C ALA A 41 -5.57 -8.18 7.84
N GLY A 42 -5.17 -8.00 9.11
CA GLY A 42 -4.62 -6.71 9.58
C GLY A 42 -3.13 -6.54 9.30
N LEU A 43 -2.37 -7.64 9.26
CA LEU A 43 -0.91 -7.62 9.06
C LEU A 43 -0.55 -7.77 7.58
N VAL A 44 0.28 -6.86 7.07
CA VAL A 44 0.74 -6.84 5.66
C VAL A 44 1.38 -8.16 5.25
N PHE A 45 2.22 -8.75 6.11
CA PHE A 45 2.87 -10.03 5.83
C PHE A 45 1.86 -11.16 5.62
N ILE A 46 0.81 -11.23 6.46
CA ILE A 46 -0.25 -12.25 6.34
C ILE A 46 -1.02 -12.07 5.04
N GLY A 47 -1.38 -10.83 4.69
CA GLY A 47 -2.04 -10.52 3.42
C GLY A 47 -1.19 -10.93 2.21
N LEU A 48 0.11 -10.60 2.22
CA LEU A 48 1.03 -10.97 1.15
C LEU A 48 1.19 -12.49 1.01
N GLN A 49 1.37 -13.22 2.11
CA GLN A 49 1.46 -14.68 2.09
C GLN A 49 0.18 -15.33 1.55
N HIS A 50 -0.99 -14.78 1.89
CA HIS A 50 -2.26 -15.25 1.36
C HIS A 50 -2.35 -15.03 -0.15
N VAL A 51 -2.02 -13.83 -0.64
CA VAL A 51 -1.97 -13.52 -2.08
C VAL A 51 -1.07 -14.50 -2.84
N LEU A 52 0.13 -14.77 -2.31
CA LEU A 52 1.09 -15.67 -2.94
C LEU A 52 0.64 -17.14 -2.92
N SER A 53 0.13 -17.62 -1.78
CA SER A 53 -0.20 -19.03 -1.60
C SER A 53 -1.56 -19.43 -2.19
N GLN A 54 -2.53 -18.52 -2.19
CA GLN A 54 -3.91 -18.80 -2.61
C GLN A 54 -4.24 -18.24 -4.00
N LYS A 55 -3.27 -17.65 -4.71
CA LYS A 55 -3.49 -16.97 -5.99
C LYS A 55 -4.60 -15.92 -5.88
N ALA A 56 -4.46 -15.05 -4.90
CA ALA A 56 -5.46 -14.05 -4.54
C ALA A 56 -5.02 -12.63 -4.94
N ALA A 57 -5.90 -11.66 -4.68
CA ALA A 57 -5.65 -10.23 -4.83
C ALA A 57 -5.79 -9.50 -3.50
N ALA A 58 -5.04 -8.42 -3.33
CA ALA A 58 -5.12 -7.55 -2.16
C ALA A 58 -4.62 -6.14 -2.47
N TYR A 59 -5.11 -5.16 -1.71
CA TYR A 59 -4.42 -3.89 -1.56
C TYR A 59 -3.24 -4.06 -0.60
N LEU A 60 -2.01 -3.82 -1.05
CA LEU A 60 -0.81 -3.94 -0.24
C LEU A 60 0.13 -2.77 -0.52
N PRO A 61 0.93 -2.32 0.48
CA PRO A 61 1.93 -1.28 0.26
C PRO A 61 2.91 -1.70 -0.82
N LEU A 62 3.24 -0.79 -1.74
CA LEU A 62 4.20 -1.07 -2.82
C LEU A 62 5.54 -1.57 -2.27
N SER A 63 6.03 -1.01 -1.16
CA SER A 63 7.26 -1.45 -0.49
C SER A 63 7.27 -2.95 -0.16
N ALA A 64 6.13 -3.53 0.17
CA ALA A 64 6.01 -4.96 0.49
C ALA A 64 5.94 -5.86 -0.76
N VAL A 65 5.51 -5.33 -1.90
CA VAL A 65 5.22 -6.13 -3.11
C VAL A 65 6.15 -5.87 -4.28
N SER A 66 6.93 -4.79 -4.27
CA SER A 66 7.79 -4.38 -5.39
C SER A 66 8.73 -5.48 -5.87
N THR A 67 9.34 -6.24 -4.95
CA THR A 67 10.22 -7.37 -5.33
C THR A 67 9.45 -8.49 -6.01
N HIS A 68 8.26 -8.84 -5.51
CA HIS A 68 7.41 -9.86 -6.11
C HIS A 68 6.85 -9.45 -7.48
N ILE A 69 6.58 -8.16 -7.67
CA ILE A 69 6.21 -7.60 -8.97
C ILE A 69 7.38 -7.73 -9.96
N ARG A 70 8.60 -7.34 -9.57
CA ARG A 70 9.79 -7.50 -10.42
C ARG A 70 10.08 -8.95 -10.79
N ARG A 71 9.75 -9.90 -9.91
CA ARG A 71 9.89 -11.35 -10.15
C ARG A 71 8.75 -11.95 -10.97
N GLY A 72 7.72 -11.16 -11.31
CA GLY A 72 6.56 -11.63 -12.07
C GLY A 72 5.60 -12.50 -11.25
N GLU A 73 5.76 -12.59 -9.94
CA GLU A 73 4.89 -13.37 -9.04
C GLU A 73 3.56 -12.62 -8.80
N LEU A 74 3.63 -11.29 -8.72
CA LEU A 74 2.47 -10.41 -8.58
C LEU A 74 2.40 -9.43 -9.74
N LYS A 75 1.18 -9.02 -10.08
CA LYS A 75 0.91 -7.94 -11.04
C LYS A 75 0.06 -6.85 -10.38
N ARG A 76 0.26 -5.61 -10.81
CA ARG A 76 -0.66 -4.51 -10.47
C ARG A 76 -2.01 -4.80 -11.12
N VAL A 77 -3.09 -4.39 -10.47
CA VAL A 77 -4.44 -4.46 -11.04
C VAL A 77 -4.72 -3.08 -11.63
N GLU A 78 -4.95 -3.03 -12.94
CA GLU A 78 -5.24 -1.78 -13.64
C GLU A 78 -6.63 -1.26 -13.27
N ASP A 79 -6.85 0.04 -13.48
CA ASP A 79 -8.13 0.73 -13.28
C ASP A 79 -8.76 0.55 -11.87
N THR A 80 -7.92 0.29 -10.86
CA THR A 80 -8.33 0.25 -9.46
C THR A 80 -7.90 1.52 -8.71
N PRO A 81 -8.72 2.09 -7.82
CA PRO A 81 -8.37 3.27 -7.04
C PRO A 81 -7.10 3.08 -6.21
N VAL A 82 -6.32 4.15 -6.02
CA VAL A 82 -5.14 4.12 -5.16
C VAL A 82 -5.46 4.77 -3.82
N PHE A 83 -5.42 3.99 -2.75
CA PHE A 83 -5.60 4.49 -1.40
C PHE A 83 -4.27 5.02 -0.84
N GLN A 84 -4.15 6.34 -0.73
CA GLN A 84 -2.98 6.96 -0.11
C GLN A 84 -3.11 6.96 1.41
N ARG A 85 -2.04 6.55 2.09
CA ARG A 85 -1.94 6.53 3.55
C ARG A 85 -0.61 7.18 3.96
N PRO A 86 -0.62 8.49 4.30
CA PRO A 86 0.58 9.16 4.78
C PRO A 86 1.02 8.57 6.13
N ILE A 87 2.33 8.47 6.31
CA ILE A 87 2.93 8.05 7.58
C ILE A 87 3.24 9.31 8.38
N TYR A 88 2.73 9.38 9.61
CA TYR A 88 2.97 10.48 10.53
C TYR A 88 3.88 10.04 11.66
N LEU A 89 4.69 10.98 12.17
CA LEU A 89 5.48 10.81 13.38
C LEU A 89 4.86 11.64 14.49
N ALA A 90 4.46 10.99 15.57
CA ALA A 90 4.02 11.65 16.79
C ALA A 90 5.16 11.69 17.81
N TYR A 91 5.35 12.84 18.45
CA TYR A 91 6.30 13.04 19.53
C TYR A 91 5.72 14.05 20.55
N PRO A 92 6.18 14.03 21.81
CA PRO A 92 5.67 14.94 22.83
C PRO A 92 5.97 16.40 22.49
N GLU A 93 5.02 17.29 22.77
CA GLU A 93 5.21 18.74 22.62
C GLU A 93 6.30 19.27 23.57
N ASN A 94 6.40 18.69 24.77
CA ASN A 94 7.43 18.99 25.77
C ASN A 94 8.31 17.75 26.00
N PRO A 95 9.37 17.53 25.20
CA PRO A 95 10.27 16.41 25.38
C PRO A 95 11.15 16.59 26.63
N ALA A 96 11.53 15.48 27.28
CA ALA A 96 12.46 15.51 28.41
C ALA A 96 13.86 16.03 28.02
N SER A 97 14.24 15.91 26.75
CA SER A 97 15.45 16.48 26.16
C SER A 97 15.16 16.89 24.71
N SER A 98 15.27 18.21 24.44
CA SER A 98 15.12 18.73 23.08
C SER A 98 16.24 18.21 22.17
N ASP A 99 17.49 18.25 22.65
CA ASP A 99 18.65 17.81 21.87
C ASP A 99 18.53 16.35 21.43
N ALA A 100 18.08 15.46 22.31
CA ALA A 100 17.88 14.05 21.97
C ALA A 100 16.76 13.86 20.92
N LEU A 101 15.66 14.62 21.04
CA LEU A 101 14.59 14.60 20.05
C LEU A 101 15.08 15.11 18.69
N ASP A 102 15.85 16.20 18.66
CA ASP A 102 16.38 16.79 17.44
C ASP A 102 17.34 15.83 16.71
N VAL A 103 18.21 15.13 17.45
CA VAL A 103 19.06 14.07 16.90
C VAL A 103 18.22 12.94 16.30
N ALA A 104 17.20 12.46 17.01
CA ALA A 104 16.32 11.39 16.53
C ALA A 104 15.54 11.80 15.27
N LEU A 105 14.97 13.00 15.26
CA LEU A 105 14.23 13.56 14.11
C LEU A 105 15.15 13.72 12.90
N THR A 106 16.36 14.25 13.10
CA THR A 106 17.35 14.43 12.04
C THR A 106 17.78 13.09 11.44
N GLY A 107 18.04 12.10 12.29
CA GLY A 107 18.37 10.73 11.87
C GLY A 107 17.25 10.09 11.06
N LEU A 108 16.02 10.12 11.59
CA LEU A 108 14.85 9.54 10.92
C LEU A 108 14.56 10.22 9.57
N ARG A 109 14.62 11.56 9.49
CA ARG A 109 14.45 12.31 8.24
C ARG A 109 15.52 11.97 7.20
N THR A 110 16.74 11.71 7.64
CA THR A 110 17.84 11.30 6.74
C THR A 110 17.58 9.91 6.18
N LEU A 111 17.19 8.95 7.03
CA LEU A 111 16.81 7.60 6.58
C LEU A 111 15.59 7.62 5.65
N ALA A 112 14.56 8.39 5.99
CA ALA A 112 13.34 8.51 5.16
C ALA A 112 13.64 9.08 3.77
N ARG A 113 14.54 10.05 3.66
CA ARG A 113 14.99 10.58 2.35
C ARG A 113 15.74 9.52 1.54
N ASN A 114 16.64 8.75 2.18
CA ASN A 114 17.39 7.69 1.50
C ASN A 114 16.46 6.57 1.00
N LEU A 115 15.48 6.18 1.82
CA LEU A 115 14.45 5.21 1.45
C LEU A 115 13.57 5.71 0.30
N SER A 116 13.33 7.01 0.20
CA SER A 116 12.58 7.60 -0.92
C SER A 116 13.43 7.68 -2.20
N GLY A 117 14.73 7.93 -2.07
CA GLY A 117 15.69 7.98 -3.19
C GLY A 117 15.91 6.63 -3.87
N ASP A 118 15.96 5.53 -3.12
CA ASP A 118 16.01 4.16 -3.66
C ASP A 118 14.65 3.68 -4.21
N GLN A 119 13.59 4.48 -4.04
CA GLN A 119 12.22 4.23 -4.47
C GLN A 119 11.72 5.32 -5.46
N ALA A 120 12.63 5.90 -6.27
CA ALA A 120 12.29 6.88 -7.34
C ALA A 120 11.27 6.35 -8.40
N PHE A 121 10.80 5.12 -8.26
CA PHE A 121 9.66 4.55 -9.00
C PHE A 121 8.28 5.13 -8.60
N ALA A 122 8.18 5.88 -7.49
CA ALA A 122 6.91 6.47 -7.05
C ALA A 122 6.59 7.82 -7.72
N GLU A 123 7.60 8.58 -8.15
CA GLU A 123 7.37 9.87 -8.86
C GLU A 123 6.92 9.67 -10.31
N SER A 124 7.34 8.58 -10.97
CA SER A 124 6.88 8.25 -12.33
C SER A 124 5.37 7.95 -12.41
N ASP A 125 4.76 7.48 -11.32
CA ASP A 125 3.30 7.23 -11.26
C ASP A 125 2.49 8.54 -11.10
N ARG A 126 3.07 9.61 -10.51
CA ARG A 126 2.43 10.95 -10.48
C ARG A 126 2.35 11.58 -11.86
N ALA A 127 3.39 11.42 -12.68
CA ALA A 127 3.41 11.89 -14.06
C ALA A 127 2.37 11.14 -14.93
N PHE A 128 2.20 9.83 -14.71
CA PHE A 128 1.21 9.03 -15.44
C PHE A 128 -0.25 9.36 -15.07
N SER A 129 -0.53 9.70 -13.81
CA SER A 129 -1.87 10.11 -13.37
C SER A 129 -2.26 11.51 -13.86
N MET A 130 -1.30 12.41 -14.09
CA MET A 130 -1.56 13.75 -14.62
C MET A 130 -1.83 13.77 -16.13
N LEU A 131 -1.34 12.78 -16.89
CA LEU A 131 -1.60 12.69 -18.33
C LEU A 131 -3.01 12.17 -18.69
N LYS A 132 -3.77 11.59 -17.75
CA LYS A 132 -5.12 11.04 -18.00
C LYS A 132 -6.27 11.99 -17.61
N HIS A 133 -6.00 13.25 -17.29
CA HIS A 133 -7.03 14.25 -16.96
C HIS A 133 -7.09 15.44 -17.94
N VAL A 134 -6.44 15.33 -19.10
CA VAL A 134 -6.61 16.26 -20.22
C VAL A 134 -6.97 15.47 -21.47
N SER A 135 -8.25 15.16 -21.63
CA SER A 135 -8.95 14.94 -22.90
C SER A 135 -10.45 14.92 -22.65
#